data_AF-G1UU21-F1
#
_entry.id   AF-G1UU21-F1
#
_cell.length_a   1.000
_cell.length_b   1.000
_cell.length_c   1.000
_cell.angle_alpha   90.00
_cell.angle_beta   90.00
_cell.angle_gamma   90.00
#
_symmetry.space_group_name_H-M   'P 1'
#
loop_
_entity.id
_entity.type
_entity.pdbx_description
1 polymer ?
#
loop_
_entity_poly.entity_id
_entity_poly.type
_entity_poly.pdbx_seq_one_letter_code
_entity_poly.pdbx_strand_id
1 'polypeptide(L)'
;MAARLNGYTGAEMAFLVQEAAHTALRRMMPLDTLLRSSERIPDESLQSIRVTQKDFTNALRVLRNRLPQGRKAAEARQTPCRTHPA
;
A
#
# COMPACT_ATOMS: atom_id res chain seq x y z
N MET A 1 -2.68 6.82 9.23
CA MET A 1 -2.01 5.73 8.47
C MET A 1 -0.78 5.21 9.20
N ALA A 2 0.13 6.09 9.64
CA ALA A 2 1.41 5.74 10.27
C ALA A 2 1.35 4.63 11.34
N ALA A 3 0.37 4.65 12.26
CA ALA A 3 0.21 3.62 13.29
C ALA A 3 0.08 2.18 12.74
N ARG A 4 -0.41 2.00 11.51
CA ARG A 4 -0.56 0.68 10.86
C ARG A 4 0.70 0.19 10.17
N LEU A 5 1.74 1.03 10.08
CA LEU A 5 3.00 0.77 9.36
C LEU A 5 4.17 0.47 10.30
N ASN A 6 3.91 0.25 11.59
CA ASN A 6 4.96 -0.16 12.51
C ASN A 6 5.54 -1.51 12.07
N GLY A 7 6.87 -1.60 12.03
CA GLY A 7 7.60 -2.79 11.58
C GLY A 7 7.68 -2.99 10.06
N TYR A 8 7.20 -2.05 9.24
CA TYR A 8 7.42 -2.07 7.79
C TYR A 8 8.74 -1.36 7.42
N THR A 9 9.40 -1.84 6.37
CA THR A 9 10.64 -1.27 5.81
C THR A 9 10.34 -0.21 4.74
N GLY A 10 11.34 0.59 4.37
CA GLY A 10 11.21 1.62 3.34
C GLY A 10 10.75 1.06 1.98
N ALA A 11 11.17 -0.16 1.62
CA ALA A 11 10.73 -0.82 0.40
C ALA A 11 9.22 -1.11 0.40
N GLU A 12 8.68 -1.54 1.55
CA GLU A 12 7.25 -1.81 1.71
C GLU A 12 6.44 -0.52 1.71
N MET A 13 6.98 0.58 2.24
CA MET A 13 6.36 1.91 2.17
C MET A 13 6.33 2.44 0.74
N ALA A 14 7.42 2.28 -0.03
CA ALA A 14 7.47 2.66 -1.44
C ALA A 14 6.41 1.89 -2.26
N PHE A 15 6.34 0.57 -2.06
CA PHE A 15 5.30 -0.26 -2.67
C PHE A 15 3.89 0.18 -2.28
N LEU A 16 3.65 0.46 -1.00
CA LEU A 16 2.35 0.90 -0.51
C LEU A 16 1.89 2.20 -1.19
N VAL A 17 2.77 3.18 -1.33
CA VAL A 17 2.46 4.46 -1.98
C VAL A 17 2.19 4.25 -3.47
N GLN A 18 3.02 3.46 -4.15
CA GLN A 18 2.85 3.15 -5.56
C GLN A 18 1.51 2.44 -5.84
N GLU A 19 1.16 1.43 -5.03
CA GLU A 19 -0.11 0.72 -5.17
C GLU A 19 -1.33 1.58 -4.82
N ALA A 20 -1.21 2.50 -3.86
CA ALA A 20 -2.27 3.46 -3.57
C ALA A 20 -2.50 4.41 -4.76
N ALA A 21 -1.43 4.90 -5.38
CA ALA A 21 -1.51 5.72 -6.59
C ALA A 21 -2.14 4.94 -7.75
N HIS A 22 -1.70 3.70 -8.01
CA HIS A 22 -2.29 2.85 -9.05
C HIS A 22 -3.77 2.56 -8.81
N THR A 23 -4.17 2.36 -7.56
CA THR A 23 -5.58 2.13 -7.20
C THR A 23 -6.43 3.38 -7.45
N ALA A 24 -5.91 4.56 -7.13
CA ALA A 24 -6.59 5.82 -7.44
C ALA A 24 -6.73 6.03 -8.96
N LEU A 25 -5.68 5.72 -9.73
CA LEU A 25 -5.71 5.79 -11.20
C LEU A 25 -6.79 4.87 -11.78
N ARG A 26 -6.82 3.59 -11.37
CA ARG A 26 -7.84 2.62 -11.84
C ARG A 26 -9.27 3.02 -11.48
N ARG A 27 -9.46 3.71 -10.34
CA ARG A 27 -10.78 4.23 -9.96
C ARG A 27 -11.23 5.38 -10.87
N MET A 28 -10.30 6.27 -11.22
CA MET A 28 -10.62 7.50 -11.95
C MET A 28 -10.63 7.32 -13.46
N MET A 29 -9.93 6.30 -13.97
CA MET A 29 -9.89 5.97 -15.39
C MET A 29 -10.36 4.53 -15.61
N PRO A 30 -11.67 4.33 -15.85
CA PRO A 30 -12.19 3.04 -16.25
C PRO A 30 -11.58 2.61 -17.58
N LEU A 31 -11.26 1.32 -17.70
CA LEU A 31 -10.62 0.76 -18.89
C LEU A 31 -11.47 0.95 -20.15
N ASP A 32 -12.81 0.87 -20.03
CA ASP A 32 -13.73 1.05 -21.16
C ASP A 32 -13.72 2.46 -21.76
N THR A 33 -13.35 3.47 -20.96
CA THR A 33 -13.18 4.85 -21.43
C THR A 33 -11.86 4.98 -22.19
N LEU A 34 -10.79 4.36 -21.69
CA LEU A 34 -9.48 4.38 -22.35
C LEU A 34 -9.44 3.58 -23.65
N LEU A 35 -10.15 2.46 -23.74
CA LEU A 35 -10.15 1.60 -24.92
C LEU A 35 -11.03 2.12 -26.07
N ARG A 36 -12.06 2.92 -25.76
CA ARG A 36 -12.98 3.46 -26.77
C ARG A 36 -12.60 4.83 -27.30
N SER A 37 -11.82 5.60 -26.52
CA SER A 37 -11.37 6.93 -26.90
C SER A 37 -9.95 6.84 -27.48
N SER A 38 -9.78 7.12 -28.77
CA SER A 38 -8.45 7.33 -29.38
C SER A 38 -7.91 8.74 -29.14
N GLU A 39 -8.65 9.55 -28.39
CA GLU A 39 -8.39 10.96 -28.14
C GLU A 39 -7.54 11.14 -26.88
N ARG A 40 -6.73 12.20 -26.87
CA ARG A 40 -5.83 12.51 -25.74
C ARG A 40 -6.64 12.73 -24.47
N ILE A 41 -6.19 12.18 -23.35
CA ILE A 41 -6.83 12.40 -22.04
C ILE A 41 -6.74 13.91 -21.70
N PRO A 42 -7.86 14.57 -21.38
CA PRO A 42 -7.85 16.00 -21.06
C PRO A 42 -7.13 16.28 -19.74
N ASP A 43 -6.40 17.40 -19.69
CA ASP A 43 -5.57 17.78 -18.54
C ASP A 43 -6.39 18.01 -17.26
N GLU A 44 -7.61 18.52 -17.38
CA GLU A 44 -8.54 18.72 -16.27
C GLU A 44 -8.82 17.41 -15.50
N SER A 45 -9.03 16.32 -16.26
CA SER A 45 -9.24 14.99 -15.69
C SER A 45 -7.99 14.48 -14.97
N LEU A 46 -6.80 14.74 -15.51
CA LEU A 46 -5.53 14.38 -14.88
C LEU A 46 -5.29 15.17 -13.59
N GLN A 47 -5.55 16.47 -13.60
CA GLN A 47 -5.38 17.34 -12.44
C GLN A 47 -6.36 17.03 -11.31
N SER A 48 -7.52 16.46 -11.62
CA SER A 48 -8.50 16.03 -10.63
C SER A 48 -8.06 14.80 -9.82
N ILE A 49 -6.99 14.10 -10.25
CA ILE A 49 -6.58 12.84 -9.63
C ILE A 49 -6.11 13.05 -8.20
N ARG A 50 -6.78 12.37 -7.27
CA ARG A 50 -6.46 12.43 -5.83
C ARG A 50 -6.45 11.03 -5.23
N VAL A 51 -5.38 10.75 -4.51
CA VAL A 51 -5.27 9.53 -3.69
C VAL A 51 -6.08 9.73 -2.41
N THR A 52 -6.90 8.75 -2.07
CA THR A 52 -7.76 8.76 -0.89
C THR A 52 -7.28 7.74 0.14
N GLN A 53 -7.78 7.86 1.38
CA GLN A 53 -7.49 6.89 2.43
C GLN A 53 -7.92 5.45 2.09
N LYS A 54 -8.95 5.30 1.24
CA LYS A 54 -9.42 3.98 0.77
C LYS A 54 -8.36 3.29 -0.10
N ASP A 55 -7.63 4.07 -0.90
CA ASP A 55 -6.57 3.55 -1.78
C ASP A 55 -5.41 2.98 -0.97
N PHE A 56 -5.00 3.69 0.08
CA PHE A 56 -4.03 3.20 1.05
C PHE A 56 -4.48 1.94 1.80
N THR A 57 -5.78 1.85 2.13
CA THR A 57 -6.33 0.68 2.80
C THR A 57 -6.34 -0.55 1.88
N ASN A 58 -6.63 -0.36 0.59
CA ASN A 58 -6.54 -1.40 -0.43
C ASN A 58 -5.09 -1.83 -0.67
N ALA A 59 -4.17 -0.89 -0.80
CA ALA A 59 -2.74 -1.16 -0.97
C ALA A 59 -2.17 -1.98 0.20
N LEU A 60 -2.60 -1.71 1.44
CA LEU A 60 -2.21 -2.52 2.60
C LEU A 60 -2.67 -3.98 2.50
N ARG A 61 -3.86 -4.24 1.92
CA ARG A 61 -4.33 -5.62 1.71
C ARG A 61 -3.45 -6.35 0.71
N VAL A 62 -3.09 -5.69 -0.39
CA VAL A 62 -2.19 -6.24 -1.41
C VAL A 62 -0.82 -6.55 -0.82
N LEU A 63 -0.23 -5.60 -0.08
CA LEU A 63 1.08 -5.77 0.57
C LEU A 63 1.09 -6.95 1.54
N ARG A 64 0.03 -7.11 2.35
CA ARG A 64 -0.11 -8.24 3.29
C ARG A 64 -0.27 -9.60 2.60
N ASN A 65 -0.85 -9.63 1.40
CA ASN A 65 -1.00 -10.86 0.62
C ASN A 65 0.29 -11.24 -0.11
N ARG A 66 1.15 -10.27 -0.41
CA ARG A 66 2.42 -10.48 -1.13
C ARG A 66 3.50 -11.17 -0.28
N LEU A 67 3.44 -11.00 1.04
CA LEU A 67 4.46 -11.51 1.95
C LEU A 67 3.97 -12.82 2.60
N PRO A 68 4.78 -13.90 2.61
CA PRO A 68 4.52 -14.98 3.56
C PRO A 68 4.53 -14.34 4.95
N GLN A 69 3.50 -14.61 5.76
CA GLN A 69 3.28 -13.98 7.05
C GLN A 69 4.46 -14.28 8.01
N GLY A 70 5.54 -13.52 7.89
CA GLY A 70 6.81 -13.72 8.60
C GLY A 70 7.05 -12.71 9.72
N ARG A 71 5.99 -12.06 10.24
CA ARG A 71 6.12 -11.03 11.29
C ARG A 71 5.24 -11.24 12.52
N LYS A 72 4.65 -12.44 12.70
CA LYS A 72 4.25 -12.87 14.07
C LYS A 72 5.45 -13.11 15.00
N ALA A 73 6.70 -12.87 14.55
CA ALA A 73 7.91 -13.11 15.34
C ALA A 73 8.41 -11.92 16.17
N ALA A 74 7.93 -10.68 15.94
CA ALA A 74 8.37 -9.52 16.72
C ALA A 74 7.58 -9.34 18.02
N GLU A 75 6.34 -9.84 18.08
CA GLU A 75 5.49 -9.78 19.28
C GLU A 75 5.89 -10.83 20.34
N ALA A 76 6.67 -11.84 19.96
CA ALA A 76 7.25 -12.83 20.87
C ALA A 76 8.57 -12.40 21.54
N ARG A 77 9.00 -11.13 21.34
CA ARG A 77 10.23 -10.58 21.95
C ARG A 77 9.97 -9.76 23.23
N GLN A 78 8.75 -9.82 23.76
CA GLN A 78 8.47 -9.46 25.17
C GLN A 78 8.59 -10.70 26.06
N THR A 79 9.66 -11.50 25.89
CA THR A 79 10.02 -12.53 26.86
C THR A 79 11.07 -11.90 27.76
N PRO A 80 10.85 -11.80 29.09
CA PRO A 80 11.82 -11.17 29.97
C PRO A 80 13.13 -11.94 29.87
N CYS A 81 14.23 -11.19 29.77
CA CYS A 81 15.59 -11.71 29.63
C CYS A 81 15.79 -12.95 30.51
N ARG A 82 15.95 -14.13 29.90
CA ARG A 82 16.48 -15.29 30.61
C ARG A 82 17.93 -14.96 30.95
N THR A 83 18.18 -14.56 32.18
CA THR A 83 19.54 -14.57 32.75
C THR A 83 20.06 -16.00 32.67
N HIS A 84 21.11 -16.22 31.88
CA HIS A 84 21.85 -17.47 31.89
C HIS A 84 22.85 -17.38 33.06
N PRO A 85 22.79 -18.27 34.07
CA PRO A 85 23.80 -18.27 35.12
C PRO A 85 25.15 -18.75 34.53
N ALA A 86 26.23 -18.19 35.07
CA ALA A 86 27.61 -18.52 34.72
C ALA A 86 28.01 -19.92 35.22
#